data_AF-A0A7C3V7P3-F1
#
_entry.id   AF-A0A7C3V7P3-F1
#
_cell.length_a   1.000
_cell.length_b   1.000
_cell.length_c   1.000
_cell.angle_alpha   90.00
_cell.angle_beta   90.00
_cell.angle_gamma   90.00
#
_symmetry.space_group_name_H-M   'P 1'
#
loop_
_entity.id
_entity.type
_entity.pdbx_description
1 polymer ?
#
loop_
_entity_poly.entity_id
_entity_poly.type
_entity_poly.pdbx_seq_one_letter_code
_entity_poly.pdbx_strand_id
1 'polypeptide(L)' 'MSIDSRDRRIIEILKKDSRTSFVDIAKQLNLSEGAVRKRVKKLIDSGIIRRF' A
#
# COMPACT_ATOMS: atom_id res chain seq x y z
N MET A 1 8.62 10.40 8.58
CA MET A 1 8.02 9.97 7.30
C MET A 1 6.64 10.59 7.20
N SER A 2 6.30 11.22 6.06
CA SER A 2 4.96 11.79 5.85
C SER A 2 4.14 10.83 4.99
N ILE A 3 2.92 10.50 5.43
CA ILE A 3 1.99 9.62 4.71
C ILE A 3 1.12 10.47 3.80
N ASP A 4 1.17 10.19 2.49
CA ASP A 4 0.31 10.87 1.52
C ASP A 4 -1.06 10.18 1.34
N SER A 5 -1.92 10.76 0.51
CA SER A 5 -3.26 10.24 0.26
C SER A 5 -3.27 8.86 -0.40
N ARG A 6 -2.27 8.54 -1.23
CA ARG A 6 -2.15 7.24 -1.89
C ARG A 6 -1.73 6.18 -0.89
N ASP A 7 -0.78 6.49 -0.01
CA ASP A 7 -0.38 5.58 1.07
C ASP A 7 -1.57 5.23 1.98
N ARG A 8 -2.39 6.22 2.36
CA ARG A 8 -3.62 5.97 3.11
C ARG A 8 -4.57 5.04 2.37
N ARG A 9 -4.72 5.22 1.06
CA ARG A 9 -5.60 4.37 0.25
C ARG A 9 -5.08 2.94 0.15
N ILE A 10 -3.77 2.75 0.02
CA ILE A 10 -3.11 1.43 0.08
C ILE A 10 -3.42 0.74 1.42
N ILE A 11 -3.25 1.48 2.54
CA ILE A 11 -3.53 0.96 3.88
C ILE A 11 -5.00 0.54 4.00
N GLU A 12 -5.94 1.36 3.53
CA GLU A 12 -7.37 1.04 3.62
C GLU A 12 -7.76 -0.18 2.76
N ILE A 13 -7.16 -0.35 1.57
CA ILE A 13 -7.37 -1.55 0.75
C ILE A 13 -6.85 -2.79 1.48
N LEU A 14 -5.62 -2.75 1.98
CA LEU A 14 -5.00 -3.88 2.69
C LEU A 14 -5.68 -4.18 4.03
N LYS A 15 -6.20 -3.18 4.74
CA LYS A 15 -7.01 -3.38 5.96
C LYS A 15 -8.33 -4.07 5.66
N LYS A 16 -8.93 -3.81 4.50
CA LYS A 16 -10.17 -4.44 4.07
C LYS A 16 -9.94 -5.87 3.60
N ASP A 17 -8.91 -6.07 2.78
CA ASP A 17 -8.47 -7.38 2.30
C ASP A 17 -6.96 -7.37 2.06
N SER A 18 -6.22 -7.96 2.99
CA SER A 18 -4.76 -8.03 2.93
C SER A 18 -4.24 -9.01 1.89
N ARG A 19 -5.10 -9.84 1.31
CA ARG A 19 -4.76 -10.74 0.20
C ARG A 19 -4.83 -10.04 -1.16
N THR A 20 -5.29 -8.78 -1.20
CA THR A 20 -5.34 -8.00 -2.43
C THR A 20 -3.94 -7.88 -3.05
N SER A 21 -3.80 -8.27 -4.31
CA SER A 21 -2.52 -8.22 -4.99
C SER A 21 -2.04 -6.78 -5.21
N PHE A 22 -0.71 -6.56 -5.24
CA PHE A 22 -0.17 -5.24 -5.55
C PHE A 22 -0.53 -4.75 -6.96
N VAL A 23 -0.77 -5.68 -7.89
CA VAL A 23 -1.24 -5.37 -9.25
C VAL A 23 -2.65 -4.78 -9.21
N ASP A 24 -3.55 -5.34 -8.41
CA ASP A 24 -4.92 -4.85 -8.30
C ASP A 24 -5.00 -3.52 -7.55
N ILE A 25 -4.19 -3.35 -6.50
CA ILE A 25 -4.03 -2.05 -5.82
C ILE A 25 -3.50 -1.00 -6.80
N ALA A 26 -2.51 -1.36 -7.63
CA ALA A 26 -1.93 -0.46 -8.63
C ALA A 26 -2.98 0.00 -9.65
N LYS A 27 -3.82 -0.93 -10.15
CA LYS A 27 -4.95 -0.61 -11.02
C LYS A 27 -5.94 0.34 -10.35
N GLN A 28 -6.33 0.07 -9.10
CA GLN A 28 -7.29 0.90 -8.35
C GLN A 28 -6.77 2.32 -8.08
N LEU A 29 -5.46 2.50 -7.93
CA LEU A 29 -4.84 3.78 -7.59
C LEU A 29 -4.21 4.51 -8.79
N ASN A 30 -4.34 3.94 -9.99
CA ASN A 30 -3.68 4.41 -11.21
C ASN A 30 -2.16 4.61 -11.01
N LEU A 31 -1.51 3.59 -10.48
CA LEU A 31 -0.07 3.52 -10.23
C LEU A 31 0.55 2.32 -10.95
N SER A 32 1.88 2.28 -11.01
CA SER A 32 2.59 1.04 -11.35
C SER A 32 2.67 0.11 -10.13
N GLU A 33 2.74 -1.20 -10.37
CA GLU A 33 2.95 -2.19 -9.31
C GLU A 33 4.22 -1.89 -8.50
N GLY A 34 5.31 -1.51 -9.19
CA GLY A 34 6.57 -1.12 -8.55
C GLY A 34 6.42 0.07 -7.60
N ALA A 35 5.58 1.05 -7.95
CA ALA A 35 5.29 2.19 -7.07
C ALA A 35 4.51 1.75 -5.82
N VAL A 36 3.50 0.88 -5.97
CA VAL A 36 2.76 0.31 -4.84
C VAL A 36 3.68 -0.51 -3.94
N ARG A 37 4.49 -1.41 -4.52
CA ARG A 37 5.44 -2.24 -3.76
C ARG A 37 6.43 -1.40 -2.96
N LYS A 38 6.98 -0.33 -3.55
CA LYS A 38 7.89 0.61 -2.86
C LYS A 38 7.20 1.32 -1.70
N ARG A 39 5.94 1.73 -1.88
CA ARG A 39 5.13 2.39 -0.84
C ARG A 39 4.80 1.43 0.30
N VAL A 40 4.29 0.23 0.00
CA VAL A 40 4.01 -0.82 1.00
C VAL A 40 5.27 -1.15 1.79
N LYS A 41 6.42 -1.34 1.11
CA LYS A 41 7.69 -1.57 1.80
C LYS A 41 8.05 -0.44 2.76
N LYS A 42 7.97 0.83 2.34
CA LYS A 42 8.20 1.97 3.25
C LYS A 42 7.24 1.99 4.44
N LEU A 43 5.98 1.62 4.26
CA LEU A 43 4.99 1.54 5.34
C LEU A 43 5.31 0.43 6.34
N ILE A 44 5.88 -0.70 5.89
CA ILE A 44 6.39 -1.77 6.75
C ILE A 44 7.65 -1.32 7.49
N ASP A 45 8.63 -0.79 6.76
CA ASP A 45 9.93 -0.35 7.31
C ASP A 45 9.75 0.76 8.38
N SER A 46 8.70 1.58 8.25
CA SER A 46 8.35 2.62 9.23
C SER A 46 7.46 2.13 10.38
N GLY A 47 7.10 0.84 10.41
CA GLY A 47 6.28 0.24 11.47
C GLY A 47 4.81 0.65 11.45
N ILE A 48 4.32 1.24 10.33
CA ILE A 48 2.90 1.57 10.12
C ILE A 48 2.13 0.29 9.80
N ILE A 49 2.61 -0.50 8.84
CA ILE A 49 2.12 -1.85 8.58
C ILE A 49 2.98 -2.81 9.38
N ARG A 50 2.41 -3.41 10.42
CA ARG A 50 3.12 -4.37 11.29
C ARG A 50 2.77 -5.82 10.97
N ARG A 51 1.60 -6.04 10.37
CA ARG A 51 1.04 -7.34 10.00
C ARG A 51 0.00 -7.15 8.90
N PHE A 52 -0.28 -8.23 8.18
CA PHE A 52 -1.32 -8.36 7.17
C PHE A 52 -2.52 -9.12 7.72
#